data_AF-A0A1C6C360-F1
#
_entry.id   AF-A0A1C6C360-F1
#
_cell.length_a   1.000
_cell.length_b   1.000
_cell.length_c   1.000
_cell.angle_alpha   90.00
_cell.angle_beta   90.00
_cell.angle_gamma   90.00
#
_symmetry.space_group_name_H-M   'P 1'
#
loop_
_entity.id
_entity.type
_entity.pdbx_description
1 polymer ?
#
loop_
_entity_poly.entity_id
_entity_poly.type
_entity_poly.pdbx_seq_one_letter_code
_entity_poly.pdbx_strand_id
1 'polypeptide(L)'
;MKKKIIAITLAVSAMMSTVAFAENINANYTDNVLSFEQKDENIAVVSCYDENGKLCYSNMYKSEDGNFSADIPKEYKGMKTKVYFVKSKEIKEVSVSDDVQPTATPSVTPTATPSATEKPSATTVPTTKPSADTPSIYEKVTDAIYAPAVVKEVETTTKDGEDMYAVTLLAQGKEIKTLIENDVTFETSSEAYSFMKGKDAGSLEEGDVICLTANVAGTRINHMYFIYRPQDEDIITGSQDFGTDFEKLITENGSSVANQWKLMKYGEKASSDRYQYAFGLIGKVGSNSLTLINKSGSTDNVIEVDTKKDTIVYTCDVSNKNEVEIASVGDITSTIPKSTFDKDNTIDFTNDYSYNYALVRVVDGTATDIVVYENYND
;
A
#
# COMPACT_ATOMS: atom_id res chain seq x y z
N MET A 1 -16.17 -23.58 -24.25
CA MET A 1 -15.58 -22.44 -24.98
C MET A 1 -16.21 -21.16 -24.44
N LYS A 2 -15.56 -20.47 -23.50
CA LYS A 2 -16.09 -19.25 -22.87
C LYS A 2 -15.02 -18.15 -22.94
N LYS A 3 -15.46 -16.98 -23.39
CA LYS A 3 -14.66 -15.84 -23.79
C LYS A 3 -14.04 -15.14 -22.58
N LYS A 4 -12.79 -14.75 -22.76
CA LYS A 4 -11.90 -14.01 -21.86
C LYS A 4 -12.45 -12.61 -21.58
N ILE A 5 -12.41 -12.20 -20.31
CA ILE A 5 -12.51 -10.79 -19.91
C ILE A 5 -11.08 -10.34 -19.59
N ILE A 6 -10.59 -9.36 -20.35
CA ILE A 6 -9.29 -8.71 -20.15
C ILE A 6 -9.60 -7.39 -19.42
N ALA A 7 -9.20 -7.30 -18.15
CA ALA A 7 -9.19 -6.04 -17.40
C ALA A 7 -7.80 -5.41 -17.57
N ILE A 8 -7.76 -4.24 -18.23
CA ILE A 8 -6.54 -3.42 -18.39
C ILE A 8 -6.54 -2.41 -17.25
N THR A 9 -5.68 -2.62 -16.25
CA THR A 9 -5.38 -1.65 -15.19
C THR A 9 -4.26 -0.74 -15.70
N LEU A 10 -4.52 0.56 -15.85
CA LEU A 10 -3.49 1.54 -16.19
C LEU A 10 -3.06 2.28 -14.94
N ALA A 11 -1.85 1.92 -14.48
CA ALA A 11 -1.10 2.71 -13.53
C ALA A 11 -0.55 3.95 -14.26
N VAL A 12 -1.00 5.14 -13.87
CA VAL A 12 -0.33 6.40 -14.20
C VAL A 12 0.83 6.54 -13.20
N SER A 13 2.01 6.03 -13.56
CA SER A 13 3.24 6.35 -12.86
C SER A 13 3.69 7.76 -13.26
N ALA A 14 3.92 8.62 -12.26
CA ALA A 14 4.59 9.89 -12.46
C ALA A 14 6.05 9.61 -12.90
N MET A 15 6.29 9.58 -14.20
CA MET A 15 7.66 9.70 -14.72
C MET A 15 8.10 11.15 -14.52
N MET A 16 8.97 11.39 -13.54
CA MET A 16 9.95 12.48 -13.64
C MET A 16 10.97 12.08 -14.70
N SER A 17 10.58 12.23 -15.96
CA SER A 17 11.52 12.41 -17.06
C SER A 17 11.10 13.70 -17.73
N THR A 18 12.07 14.48 -18.19
CA THR A 18 11.82 15.66 -19.01
C THR A 18 11.11 15.22 -20.30
N VAL A 19 9.78 15.16 -20.27
CA VAL A 19 8.96 14.87 -21.44
C VAL A 19 8.79 16.18 -22.18
N ALA A 20 9.26 16.24 -23.42
CA ALA A 20 8.88 17.29 -24.35
C ALA A 20 7.35 17.46 -24.29
N PHE A 21 6.86 18.69 -24.10
CA PHE A 21 5.44 18.98 -24.03
C PHE A 21 4.73 18.38 -25.24
N ALA A 22 3.98 17.30 -25.03
CA ALA A 22 3.08 16.75 -26.02
C ALA A 22 2.01 17.81 -26.33
N GLU A 23 1.61 17.93 -27.60
CA GLU A 23 0.54 18.83 -28.04
C GLU A 23 -0.70 18.67 -27.15
N ASN A 24 -1.22 19.78 -26.61
CA ASN A 24 -2.46 19.76 -25.84
C ASN A 24 -3.64 19.27 -26.71
N ILE A 25 -4.61 18.60 -26.09
CA ILE A 25 -5.84 18.22 -26.78
C ILE A 25 -6.70 19.48 -26.92
N ASN A 26 -7.13 19.79 -28.15
CA ASN A 26 -8.22 20.73 -28.38
C ASN A 26 -9.54 19.98 -28.28
N ALA A 27 -10.34 20.32 -27.28
CA ALA A 27 -11.63 19.68 -27.03
C ALA A 27 -12.77 20.69 -27.10
N ASN A 28 -13.94 20.21 -27.48
CA ASN A 28 -15.20 20.95 -27.40
C ASN A 28 -16.01 20.46 -26.19
N TYR A 29 -16.73 21.35 -25.52
CA TYR A 29 -17.52 21.02 -24.35
C TYR A 29 -18.97 21.48 -24.54
N THR A 30 -19.86 20.56 -24.91
CA THR A 30 -21.28 20.85 -25.15
C THR A 30 -22.15 19.97 -24.27
N ASP A 31 -23.11 20.55 -23.55
CA ASP A 31 -24.09 19.80 -22.74
C ASP A 31 -23.50 18.77 -21.76
N ASN A 32 -22.32 19.07 -21.20
CA ASN A 32 -21.54 18.22 -20.27
C ASN A 32 -20.78 17.08 -20.93
N VAL A 33 -20.78 17.05 -22.26
CA VAL A 33 -19.98 16.12 -23.05
C VAL A 33 -18.71 16.83 -23.51
N LEU A 34 -17.57 16.32 -23.05
CA LEU A 34 -16.26 16.68 -23.56
C LEU A 34 -15.95 15.83 -24.79
N SER A 35 -15.84 16.47 -25.94
CA SER A 35 -15.59 15.83 -27.23
C SER A 35 -14.21 16.19 -27.77
N PHE A 36 -13.43 15.19 -28.15
CA PHE A 36 -12.10 15.39 -28.75
C PHE A 36 -11.72 14.24 -29.68
N GLU A 37 -10.84 14.54 -30.63
CA GLU A 37 -10.34 13.56 -31.59
C GLU A 37 -8.91 13.16 -31.25
N GLN A 38 -8.65 11.85 -31.25
CA GLN A 38 -7.30 11.31 -31.22
C GLN A 38 -7.24 10.07 -32.08
N LYS A 39 -6.72 10.22 -33.30
CA LYS A 39 -6.52 9.12 -34.23
C LYS A 39 -5.57 8.08 -33.63
N ASP A 40 -5.80 6.82 -34.00
CA ASP A 40 -5.07 5.64 -33.54
C ASP A 40 -5.24 5.27 -32.06
N GLU A 41 -6.04 6.01 -31.30
CA GLU A 41 -6.45 5.68 -29.93
C GLU A 41 -7.88 5.12 -29.90
N ASN A 42 -8.13 4.20 -28.98
CA ASN A 42 -9.44 3.54 -28.87
C ASN A 42 -10.03 3.56 -27.46
N ILE A 43 -9.20 3.80 -26.44
CA ILE A 43 -9.61 3.91 -25.06
C ILE A 43 -8.86 5.09 -24.45
N ALA A 44 -9.59 5.93 -23.70
CA ALA A 44 -9.05 7.05 -22.96
C ALA A 44 -9.64 7.09 -21.55
N VAL A 45 -8.83 7.48 -20.57
CA VAL A 45 -9.28 7.79 -19.21
C VAL A 45 -9.30 9.29 -19.04
N VAL A 46 -10.48 9.87 -18.83
CA VAL A 46 -10.66 11.31 -18.63
C VAL A 46 -10.77 11.58 -17.14
N SER A 47 -9.88 12.44 -16.64
CA SER A 47 -9.76 12.74 -15.21
C SER A 47 -9.85 14.24 -14.94
N CYS A 48 -10.66 14.65 -13.97
CA CYS A 48 -10.82 16.04 -13.55
C CYS A 48 -10.22 16.27 -12.15
N TYR A 49 -9.56 17.41 -11.99
CA TYR A 49 -8.84 17.80 -10.78
C TYR A 49 -9.35 19.14 -10.26
N ASP A 50 -9.47 19.28 -8.93
CA ASP A 50 -9.80 20.56 -8.30
C ASP A 50 -8.63 21.56 -8.36
N GLU A 51 -8.86 22.76 -7.83
CA GLU A 51 -7.88 23.86 -7.77
C GLU A 51 -6.59 23.50 -7.02
N ASN A 52 -6.63 22.51 -6.11
CA ASN A 52 -5.48 22.03 -5.36
C ASN A 52 -4.76 20.87 -6.07
N GLY A 53 -5.24 20.45 -7.24
CA GLY A 53 -4.69 19.33 -8.00
C GLY A 53 -5.12 17.95 -7.49
N LYS A 54 -6.16 17.87 -6.64
CA LYS A 54 -6.72 16.58 -6.18
C LYS A 54 -7.68 16.03 -7.24
N LEU A 55 -7.59 14.71 -7.48
CA LEU A 55 -8.50 14.02 -8.39
C LEU A 55 -9.92 13.99 -7.82
N CYS A 56 -10.89 14.48 -8.58
CA CYS A 56 -12.30 14.55 -8.18
C CYS A 56 -13.21 13.64 -9.03
N TYR A 57 -12.83 13.39 -10.28
CA TYR A 57 -13.58 12.54 -11.20
C TYR A 57 -12.62 11.78 -12.12
N SER A 58 -12.93 10.52 -12.41
CA SER A 58 -12.22 9.74 -13.43
C SER A 58 -13.14 8.69 -14.03
N ASN A 59 -13.16 8.58 -15.36
CA ASN A 59 -13.92 7.55 -16.04
C ASN A 59 -13.24 7.15 -17.37
N MET A 60 -13.52 5.93 -17.82
CA MET A 60 -12.96 5.37 -19.05
C MET A 60 -13.97 5.48 -20.20
N TYR A 61 -13.49 5.95 -21.34
CA TYR A 61 -14.27 6.16 -22.55
C TYR A 61 -13.66 5.40 -23.72
N LYS A 62 -14.53 4.90 -24.57
CA LYS A 62 -14.14 4.29 -25.85
C LYS A 62 -14.43 5.27 -26.96
N SER A 63 -13.54 5.36 -27.93
CA SER A 63 -13.78 6.18 -29.11
C SER A 63 -14.65 5.46 -30.13
N GLU A 64 -15.38 6.22 -30.93
CA GLU A 64 -15.91 5.79 -32.21
C GLU A 64 -15.08 6.44 -33.33
N ASP A 65 -14.32 5.62 -34.07
CA ASP A 65 -13.42 6.06 -35.15
C ASP A 65 -12.42 7.17 -34.75
N GLY A 66 -11.88 7.09 -33.52
CA GLY A 66 -10.94 8.07 -32.98
C GLY A 66 -11.60 9.30 -32.36
N ASN A 67 -12.93 9.39 -32.35
CA ASN A 67 -13.69 10.44 -31.67
C ASN A 67 -14.11 9.97 -30.28
N PHE A 68 -13.72 10.72 -29.25
CA PHE A 68 -14.12 10.49 -27.87
C PHE A 68 -15.26 11.41 -27.49
N SER A 69 -16.23 10.86 -26.77
CA SER A 69 -17.37 11.59 -26.18
C SER A 69 -17.43 11.22 -24.70
N ALA A 70 -17.03 12.15 -23.84
CA ALA A 70 -16.94 11.94 -22.41
C ALA A 70 -18.01 12.73 -21.65
N ASP A 71 -19.01 12.02 -21.10
CA ASP A 71 -20.05 12.61 -20.25
C ASP A 71 -19.47 12.92 -18.86
N ILE A 72 -19.09 14.18 -18.67
CA ILE A 72 -18.50 14.68 -17.43
C ILE A 72 -19.63 15.27 -16.59
N PRO A 73 -19.88 14.78 -15.36
CA PRO A 73 -20.91 15.35 -14.51
C PRO A 73 -20.78 16.86 -14.34
N LYS A 74 -21.92 17.57 -14.32
CA LYS A 74 -22.01 19.04 -14.26
C LYS A 74 -21.15 19.67 -13.16
N GLU A 75 -21.00 18.99 -12.03
CA GLU A 75 -20.21 19.43 -10.88
C GLU A 75 -18.69 19.50 -11.16
N TYR A 76 -18.19 18.79 -12.17
CA TYR A 76 -16.78 18.81 -12.57
C TYR A 76 -16.53 19.64 -13.84
N LYS A 77 -17.57 20.30 -14.38
CA LYS A 77 -17.43 21.17 -15.55
C LYS A 77 -16.48 22.32 -15.26
N GLY A 78 -15.53 22.54 -16.16
CA GLY A 78 -14.54 23.64 -16.06
C GLY A 78 -13.35 23.33 -15.14
N MET A 79 -13.32 22.18 -14.48
CA MET A 79 -12.16 21.73 -13.71
C MET A 79 -10.99 21.35 -14.62
N LYS A 80 -9.76 21.42 -14.08
CA LYS A 80 -8.56 21.03 -14.82
C LYS A 80 -8.69 19.57 -15.25
N THR A 81 -8.65 19.32 -16.55
CA THR A 81 -8.90 17.99 -17.11
C THR A 81 -7.66 17.44 -17.81
N LYS A 82 -7.32 16.18 -17.52
CA LYS A 82 -6.26 15.43 -18.18
C LYS A 82 -6.84 14.16 -18.80
N VAL A 83 -6.33 13.80 -19.97
CA VAL A 83 -6.70 12.57 -20.67
C VAL A 83 -5.49 11.68 -20.75
N TYR A 84 -5.66 10.44 -20.32
CA TYR A 84 -4.67 9.39 -20.47
C TYR A 84 -5.11 8.41 -21.54
N PHE A 85 -4.27 8.22 -22.56
CA PHE A 85 -4.53 7.31 -23.66
C PHE A 85 -3.93 5.94 -23.39
N VAL A 86 -4.75 4.91 -23.48
CA VAL A 86 -4.36 3.55 -23.05
C VAL A 86 -3.32 2.92 -23.96
N LYS A 87 -3.42 3.14 -25.27
CA LYS A 87 -2.55 2.48 -26.25
C LYS A 87 -1.18 3.14 -26.30
N SER A 88 -1.11 4.46 -26.46
CA SER A 88 0.16 5.22 -26.46
C SER A 88 0.77 5.39 -25.08
N LYS A 89 0.00 5.25 -24.00
CA LYS A 89 0.39 5.58 -22.62
C LYS A 89 0.74 7.06 -22.43
N GLU A 90 0.22 7.94 -23.28
CA GLU A 90 0.42 9.39 -23.17
C GLU A 90 -0.61 10.04 -22.26
N ILE A 91 -0.17 11.08 -21.54
CA ILE A 91 -1.03 12.00 -20.80
C ILE A 91 -1.02 13.34 -21.54
N LYS A 92 -2.20 13.87 -21.84
CA LYS A 92 -2.34 15.20 -22.44
C LYS A 92 -3.29 16.06 -21.59
N GLU A 93 -2.97 17.35 -21.49
CA GLU A 93 -3.89 18.33 -20.90
C GLU A 93 -4.93 18.77 -21.93
N VAL A 94 -6.14 19.05 -21.46
CA VAL A 94 -7.25 19.51 -22.31
C VAL A 94 -7.28 21.02 -22.32
N SER A 95 -7.26 21.58 -23.53
CA SER A 95 -7.59 22.99 -23.81
C SER A 95 -9.02 23.02 -24.35
N VAL A 96 -9.94 23.68 -23.64
CA VAL A 96 -11.29 23.93 -24.16
C VAL A 96 -11.26 25.28 -24.85
N SER A 97 -11.60 25.32 -26.14
CA SER A 97 -11.78 26.59 -26.85
C SER A 97 -13.06 27.26 -26.35
N ASP A 98 -12.95 28.44 -25.76
CA ASP A 98 -14.09 29.23 -25.25
C ASP A 98 -15.21 29.41 -26.29
N ASP A 99 -16.45 29.38 -25.78
CA ASP A 99 -17.73 29.54 -26.48
C ASP A 99 -17.72 30.60 -27.59
N VAL A 100 -17.93 30.17 -28.85
CA VAL A 100 -18.50 31.05 -29.87
C VAL A 100 -19.98 31.22 -29.57
N GLN A 101 -20.33 32.42 -29.10
CA GLN A 101 -21.68 32.93 -28.82
C GLN A 101 -22.71 32.52 -29.91
N PRO A 102 -23.94 32.10 -29.53
CA PRO A 102 -24.90 31.52 -30.46
C PRO A 102 -25.47 32.58 -31.41
N THR A 103 -25.52 32.26 -32.71
CA THR A 103 -26.29 33.03 -33.70
C THR A 103 -27.35 32.16 -34.33
N ALA A 104 -28.60 32.51 -34.02
CA ALA A 104 -29.88 32.23 -34.70
C ALA A 104 -30.23 30.79 -35.14
N THR A 105 -31.31 30.30 -34.52
CA THR A 105 -32.18 29.19 -34.94
C THR A 105 -32.66 29.33 -36.38
N PRO A 106 -32.86 28.20 -37.10
CA PRO A 106 -34.17 28.00 -37.71
C PRO A 106 -34.79 26.66 -37.33
N SER A 107 -36.10 26.74 -37.13
CA SER A 107 -37.07 25.67 -36.85
C SER A 107 -37.18 24.69 -38.03
N VAL A 108 -37.29 23.38 -37.75
CA VAL A 108 -38.34 22.52 -38.33
C VAL A 108 -38.51 21.15 -37.62
N THR A 109 -39.76 20.90 -37.23
CA THR A 109 -40.60 19.68 -37.34
C THR A 109 -40.28 18.41 -36.50
N PRO A 110 -41.25 17.92 -35.68
CA PRO A 110 -41.06 16.80 -34.77
C PRO A 110 -41.11 15.44 -35.48
N THR A 111 -40.20 14.54 -35.13
CA THR A 111 -40.23 13.12 -35.53
C THR A 111 -40.28 12.24 -34.28
N ALA A 112 -41.04 11.15 -34.38
CA ALA A 112 -41.61 10.36 -33.30
C ALA A 112 -40.62 9.77 -32.28
N THR A 113 -41.04 9.84 -31.03
CA THR A 113 -40.49 9.19 -29.83
C THR A 113 -40.42 7.67 -29.98
N PRO A 114 -39.24 7.02 -29.88
CA PRO A 114 -39.15 5.61 -29.57
C PRO A 114 -39.38 5.38 -28.07
N SER A 115 -40.13 4.31 -27.78
CA SER A 115 -40.53 3.88 -26.44
C SER A 115 -39.33 3.66 -25.50
N ALA A 116 -39.53 4.00 -24.24
CA ALA A 116 -38.55 3.84 -23.17
C ALA A 116 -38.15 2.37 -22.97
N THR A 117 -36.88 2.06 -23.22
CA THR A 117 -36.22 0.88 -22.66
C THR A 117 -36.01 1.13 -21.17
N GLU A 118 -36.36 0.17 -20.33
CA GLU A 118 -36.20 0.25 -18.88
C GLU A 118 -34.77 0.65 -18.51
N LYS A 119 -34.68 1.79 -17.81
CA LYS A 119 -33.48 2.33 -17.18
C LYS A 119 -32.85 1.24 -16.29
N PRO A 120 -31.59 0.84 -16.49
CA PRO A 120 -30.91 0.05 -15.47
C PRO A 120 -30.92 0.85 -14.17
N SER A 121 -31.42 0.21 -13.10
CA SER A 121 -31.45 0.78 -11.76
C SER A 121 -30.11 1.43 -11.47
N ALA A 122 -30.14 2.69 -11.05
CA ALA A 122 -28.95 3.43 -10.67
C ALA A 122 -28.18 2.60 -9.65
N THR A 123 -26.95 2.24 -9.98
CA THR A 123 -26.00 1.74 -9.00
C THR A 123 -25.92 2.80 -7.92
N THR A 124 -26.25 2.42 -6.69
CA THR A 124 -26.13 3.27 -5.52
C THR A 124 -24.75 3.90 -5.49
N VAL A 125 -24.73 5.23 -5.38
CA VAL A 125 -23.53 6.03 -5.12
C VAL A 125 -22.69 5.33 -4.04
N PRO A 126 -21.37 5.16 -4.22
CA PRO A 126 -20.49 4.79 -3.11
C PRO A 126 -20.64 5.85 -2.01
N THR A 127 -21.36 5.52 -0.95
CA THR A 127 -21.60 6.42 0.19
C THR A 127 -20.39 6.54 1.12
N THR A 128 -19.25 5.93 0.78
CA THR A 128 -18.04 6.06 1.57
C THR A 128 -17.30 7.33 1.18
N LYS A 129 -17.65 8.41 1.89
CA LYS A 129 -16.75 9.52 2.21
C LYS A 129 -15.32 8.98 2.44
N PRO A 130 -14.25 9.60 1.92
CA PRO A 130 -12.87 9.22 2.29
C PRO A 130 -12.80 9.26 3.81
N SER A 131 -12.50 8.12 4.45
CA SER A 131 -12.59 8.07 5.89
C SER A 131 -11.59 9.05 6.50
N ALA A 132 -12.01 9.79 7.52
CA ALA A 132 -11.13 10.57 8.39
C ALA A 132 -10.33 9.66 9.35
N ASP A 133 -10.22 8.36 9.02
CA ASP A 133 -9.70 7.30 9.89
C ASP A 133 -8.27 6.86 9.57
N THR A 134 -7.65 7.39 8.51
CA THR A 134 -6.26 7.06 8.18
C THR A 134 -5.32 7.73 9.19
N PRO A 135 -4.44 6.97 9.87
CA PRO A 135 -3.48 7.53 10.82
C PRO A 135 -2.64 8.66 10.22
N SER A 136 -2.38 9.70 11.02
CA SER A 136 -1.63 10.90 10.59
C SER A 136 -0.18 10.62 10.20
N ILE A 137 0.38 9.51 10.68
CA ILE A 137 1.72 9.06 10.33
C ILE A 137 1.86 8.67 8.85
N TYR A 138 0.75 8.32 8.19
CA TYR A 138 0.72 8.05 6.76
C TYR A 138 0.50 9.36 5.99
N GLU A 139 1.60 9.96 5.54
CA GLU A 139 1.57 11.23 4.82
C GLU A 139 0.87 11.11 3.45
N LYS A 140 0.97 9.94 2.81
CA LYS A 140 0.32 9.63 1.53
C LYS A 140 -0.69 8.51 1.72
N VAL A 141 -1.79 8.54 0.96
CA VAL A 141 -2.79 7.46 0.95
C VAL A 141 -2.18 6.11 0.57
N THR A 142 -1.15 6.12 -0.28
CA THR A 142 -0.39 4.91 -0.64
C THR A 142 0.32 4.29 0.56
N ASP A 143 0.74 5.09 1.53
CA ASP A 143 1.42 4.60 2.72
C ASP A 143 0.46 3.77 3.59
N ALA A 144 -0.83 4.13 3.61
CA ALA A 144 -1.86 3.36 4.30
C ALA A 144 -2.24 2.08 3.53
N ILE A 145 -2.31 2.14 2.20
CA ILE A 145 -2.65 0.97 1.36
C ILE A 145 -1.63 -0.15 1.52
N TYR A 146 -0.34 0.20 1.63
CA TYR A 146 0.73 -0.77 1.81
C TYR A 146 1.25 -0.85 3.26
N ALA A 147 0.44 -0.41 4.23
CA ALA A 147 0.77 -0.61 5.63
C ALA A 147 0.77 -2.11 5.96
N PRO A 148 1.67 -2.55 6.85
CA PRO A 148 1.67 -3.90 7.34
C PRO A 148 0.52 -4.09 8.33
N ALA A 149 0.17 -5.36 8.52
CA ALA A 149 -0.80 -5.83 9.48
C ALA A 149 -0.19 -7.00 10.25
N VAL A 150 -0.44 -7.05 11.55
CA VAL A 150 -0.02 -8.16 12.41
C VAL A 150 -1.19 -9.10 12.61
N VAL A 151 -1.00 -10.39 12.37
CA VAL A 151 -2.04 -11.40 12.53
C VAL A 151 -2.28 -11.66 14.01
N LYS A 152 -3.56 -11.66 14.38
CA LYS A 152 -4.02 -12.00 15.72
C LYS A 152 -4.76 -13.34 15.74
N GLU A 153 -5.57 -13.61 14.73
CA GLU A 153 -6.38 -14.83 14.68
C GLU A 153 -6.75 -15.18 13.25
N VAL A 154 -6.86 -16.48 12.97
CA VAL A 154 -7.34 -17.03 11.70
C VAL A 154 -8.42 -18.04 11.98
N GLU A 155 -9.62 -17.80 11.45
CA GLU A 155 -10.75 -18.72 11.51
C GLU A 155 -11.18 -19.13 10.11
N THR A 156 -11.77 -20.32 9.97
CA THR A 156 -12.50 -20.67 8.74
C THR A 156 -13.95 -20.21 8.85
N THR A 157 -14.49 -19.70 7.75
CA THR A 157 -15.89 -19.27 7.67
C THR A 157 -16.45 -19.58 6.30
N THR A 158 -17.78 -19.59 6.19
CA THR A 158 -18.46 -19.78 4.90
C THR A 158 -19.32 -18.56 4.62
N LYS A 159 -19.15 -17.94 3.44
CA LYS A 159 -19.98 -16.83 2.97
C LYS A 159 -20.46 -17.14 1.56
N ASP A 160 -21.75 -16.97 1.33
CA ASP A 160 -22.36 -17.23 0.02
C ASP A 160 -22.11 -18.66 -0.54
N GLY A 161 -21.85 -19.63 0.36
CA GLY A 161 -21.57 -21.02 0.02
C GLY A 161 -20.10 -21.31 -0.33
N GLU A 162 -19.21 -20.32 -0.21
CA GLU A 162 -17.77 -20.47 -0.40
C GLU A 162 -17.04 -20.40 0.94
N ASP A 163 -16.14 -21.35 1.17
CA ASP A 163 -15.27 -21.35 2.33
C ASP A 163 -14.18 -20.28 2.15
N MET A 164 -13.91 -19.54 3.21
CA MET A 164 -12.94 -18.46 3.27
C MET A 164 -12.27 -18.42 4.63
N TYR A 165 -11.22 -17.62 4.74
CA TYR A 165 -10.56 -17.31 6.00
C TYR A 165 -11.05 -15.97 6.55
N ALA A 166 -11.52 -15.96 7.78
CA ALA A 166 -11.75 -14.74 8.53
C ALA A 166 -10.51 -14.46 9.38
N VAL A 167 -9.77 -13.42 9.01
CA VAL A 167 -8.50 -13.08 9.64
C VAL A 167 -8.66 -11.81 10.47
N THR A 168 -8.40 -11.91 11.77
CA THR A 168 -8.31 -10.78 12.68
C THR A 168 -6.88 -10.24 12.67
N LEU A 169 -6.74 -8.93 12.43
CA LEU A 169 -5.48 -8.25 12.21
C LEU A 169 -5.38 -6.99 13.08
N LEU A 170 -4.19 -6.67 13.56
CA LEU A 170 -3.85 -5.33 14.02
C LEU A 170 -3.25 -4.56 12.84
N ALA A 171 -3.94 -3.54 12.34
CA ALA A 171 -3.53 -2.78 11.17
C ALA A 171 -3.92 -1.31 11.31
N GLN A 172 -3.04 -0.41 10.87
CA GLN A 172 -3.24 1.04 10.93
C GLN A 172 -3.65 1.53 12.34
N GLY A 173 -3.10 0.92 13.39
CA GLY A 173 -3.39 1.25 14.79
C GLY A 173 -4.78 0.85 15.28
N LYS A 174 -5.43 -0.12 14.61
CA LYS A 174 -6.75 -0.65 14.98
C LYS A 174 -6.81 -2.16 14.81
N GLU A 175 -7.67 -2.83 15.55
CA GLU A 175 -8.05 -4.21 15.27
C GLU A 175 -9.11 -4.23 14.17
N ILE A 176 -8.87 -5.01 13.10
CA ILE A 176 -9.76 -5.17 11.97
C ILE A 176 -9.97 -6.66 11.68
N LYS A 177 -11.15 -7.02 11.18
CA LYS A 177 -11.44 -8.38 10.71
C LYS A 177 -11.70 -8.34 9.21
N THR A 178 -10.95 -9.13 8.45
CA THR A 178 -11.06 -9.19 6.99
C THR A 178 -11.36 -10.62 6.53
N LEU A 179 -11.99 -10.74 5.37
CA LEU A 179 -12.28 -12.01 4.73
C LEU A 179 -11.31 -12.21 3.57
N ILE A 180 -10.61 -13.33 3.57
CA ILE A 180 -9.64 -13.70 2.55
C ILE A 180 -10.13 -14.99 1.89
N GLU A 181 -10.33 -14.94 0.57
CA GLU A 181 -10.73 -16.09 -0.22
C GLU A 181 -9.58 -17.11 -0.31
N ASN A 182 -9.93 -18.40 -0.38
CA ASN A 182 -8.94 -19.49 -0.37
C ASN A 182 -8.04 -19.52 -1.62
N ASP A 183 -8.39 -18.81 -2.69
CA ASP A 183 -7.57 -18.69 -3.90
C ASP A 183 -6.48 -17.62 -3.78
N VAL A 184 -6.52 -16.78 -2.75
CA VAL A 184 -5.49 -15.78 -2.45
C VAL A 184 -4.32 -16.46 -1.74
N THR A 185 -3.14 -16.44 -2.36
CA THR A 185 -1.94 -17.11 -1.86
C THR A 185 -0.75 -16.16 -1.79
N PHE A 186 0.27 -16.52 -1.01
CA PHE A 186 1.51 -15.76 -0.94
C PHE A 186 2.33 -15.89 -2.22
N GLU A 187 2.57 -14.78 -2.90
CA GLU A 187 3.35 -14.73 -4.14
C GLU A 187 4.87 -14.84 -3.87
N THR A 188 5.30 -14.31 -2.74
CA THR A 188 6.71 -14.11 -2.35
C THR A 188 6.90 -14.39 -0.86
N SER A 189 8.11 -14.83 -0.52
CA SER A 189 8.55 -15.13 0.84
C SER A 189 10.08 -15.01 0.90
N SER A 190 10.63 -14.83 2.10
CA SER A 190 12.06 -14.81 2.36
C SER A 190 12.68 -16.21 2.28
N GLU A 191 14.01 -16.30 2.44
CA GLU A 191 14.71 -17.58 2.49
C GLU A 191 14.22 -18.43 3.68
N ALA A 192 14.11 -17.82 4.87
CA ALA A 192 13.64 -18.49 6.08
C ALA A 192 12.21 -19.03 5.94
N TYR A 193 11.37 -18.33 5.18
CA TYR A 193 9.94 -18.67 5.04
C TYR A 193 9.59 -19.14 3.63
N SER A 194 10.54 -19.72 2.90
CA SER A 194 10.34 -20.20 1.52
C SER A 194 9.15 -21.17 1.37
N PHE A 195 8.77 -21.86 2.43
CA PHE A 195 7.61 -22.76 2.51
C PHE A 195 6.25 -22.03 2.49
N MET A 196 6.21 -20.73 2.80
CA MET A 196 4.98 -19.92 2.80
C MET A 196 4.54 -19.59 1.37
N LYS A 197 5.45 -19.59 0.40
CA LYS A 197 5.10 -19.31 -1.00
C LYS A 197 4.05 -20.29 -1.52
N GLY A 198 2.96 -19.76 -2.05
CA GLY A 198 1.82 -20.53 -2.56
C GLY A 198 0.87 -21.07 -1.49
N LYS A 199 1.11 -20.77 -0.21
CA LYS A 199 0.14 -21.03 0.87
C LYS A 199 -0.95 -19.98 0.89
N ASP A 200 -2.12 -20.36 1.37
CA ASP A 200 -3.26 -19.47 1.59
C ASP A 200 -3.24 -18.90 3.02
N ALA A 201 -4.24 -18.09 3.36
CA ALA A 201 -4.34 -17.45 4.66
C ALA A 201 -4.53 -18.44 5.82
N GLY A 202 -4.91 -19.70 5.55
CA GLY A 202 -5.01 -20.74 6.57
C GLY A 202 -3.66 -21.18 7.15
N SER A 203 -2.54 -20.78 6.52
CA SER A 203 -1.19 -21.05 7.02
C SER A 203 -0.62 -19.91 7.89
N LEU A 204 -1.39 -18.85 8.12
CA LEU A 204 -1.01 -17.74 8.98
C LEU A 204 -1.08 -18.14 10.46
N GLU A 205 -0.17 -17.58 11.23
CA GLU A 205 -0.05 -17.76 12.68
C GLU A 205 -0.12 -16.40 13.39
N GLU A 206 -0.46 -16.42 14.68
CA GLU A 206 -0.44 -15.23 15.51
C GLU A 206 0.97 -14.62 15.53
N GLY A 207 1.06 -13.29 15.39
CA GLY A 207 2.31 -12.55 15.28
C GLY A 207 2.87 -12.44 13.85
N ASP A 208 2.33 -13.16 12.86
CA ASP A 208 2.74 -13.00 11.47
C ASP A 208 2.52 -11.55 10.99
N VAL A 209 3.50 -10.99 10.30
CA VAL A 209 3.40 -9.66 9.70
C VAL A 209 3.19 -9.81 8.20
N ILE A 210 2.09 -9.25 7.71
CA ILE A 210 1.68 -9.32 6.31
C ILE A 210 1.32 -7.94 5.76
N CYS A 211 1.29 -7.82 4.44
CA CYS A 211 0.68 -6.69 3.75
C CYS A 211 -0.42 -7.20 2.83
N LEU A 212 -1.62 -6.62 2.95
CA LEU A 212 -2.78 -6.96 2.15
C LEU A 212 -3.11 -5.80 1.21
N THR A 213 -3.41 -6.12 -0.04
CA THR A 213 -3.99 -5.14 -0.96
C THR A 213 -5.34 -5.63 -1.44
N ALA A 214 -6.32 -4.72 -1.46
CA ALA A 214 -7.66 -5.01 -1.92
C ALA A 214 -7.90 -4.49 -3.34
N ASN A 215 -8.99 -4.93 -3.95
CA ASN A 215 -9.53 -4.28 -5.14
C ASN A 215 -9.93 -2.83 -4.84
N VAL A 216 -10.16 -2.03 -5.89
CA VAL A 216 -10.52 -0.60 -5.75
C VAL A 216 -11.76 -0.38 -4.88
N ALA A 217 -12.68 -1.34 -4.85
CA ALA A 217 -13.88 -1.29 -4.03
C ALA A 217 -13.66 -1.65 -2.56
N GLY A 218 -12.47 -2.17 -2.19
CA GLY A 218 -12.17 -2.66 -0.84
C GLY A 218 -12.94 -3.92 -0.43
N THR A 219 -13.57 -4.61 -1.39
CA THR A 219 -14.48 -5.74 -1.13
C THR A 219 -13.80 -7.11 -1.23
N ARG A 220 -12.65 -7.19 -1.88
CA ARG A 220 -11.90 -8.42 -2.11
C ARG A 220 -10.41 -8.16 -1.94
N ILE A 221 -9.72 -9.03 -1.21
CA ILE A 221 -8.26 -9.04 -1.14
C ILE A 221 -7.70 -9.61 -2.45
N ASN A 222 -6.83 -8.86 -3.10
CA ASN A 222 -6.19 -9.24 -4.36
C ASN A 222 -4.81 -9.88 -4.14
N HIS A 223 -4.01 -9.28 -3.27
CA HIS A 223 -2.65 -9.76 -3.00
C HIS A 223 -2.40 -9.81 -1.50
N MET A 224 -1.68 -10.85 -1.10
CA MET A 224 -1.22 -11.09 0.25
C MET A 224 0.30 -11.30 0.21
N TYR A 225 1.03 -10.43 0.90
CA TYR A 225 2.48 -10.43 0.95
C TYR A 225 2.95 -10.78 2.35
N PHE A 226 3.80 -11.79 2.46
CA PHE A 226 4.32 -12.27 3.74
C PHE A 226 5.60 -11.53 4.12
N ILE A 227 5.63 -10.75 5.20
CA ILE A 227 6.80 -9.94 5.55
C ILE A 227 7.71 -10.69 6.51
N TYR A 228 7.16 -11.19 7.62
CA TYR A 228 7.93 -11.78 8.71
C TYR A 228 7.05 -12.67 9.60
N ARG A 229 7.66 -13.67 10.24
CA ARG A 229 7.08 -14.47 11.33
C ARG A 229 8.02 -14.48 12.54
N PRO A 230 7.52 -14.32 13.77
CA PRO A 230 8.32 -14.50 14.98
C PRO A 230 9.03 -15.85 15.00
N GLN A 231 10.23 -15.92 15.58
CA GLN A 231 10.99 -17.17 15.69
C GLN A 231 10.71 -17.88 17.01
N ASP A 232 10.80 -19.21 17.00
CA ASP A 232 10.71 -20.01 18.23
C ASP A 232 12.00 -19.96 19.04
N GLU A 233 13.14 -19.76 18.36
CA GLU A 233 14.47 -19.57 18.96
C GLU A 233 14.88 -18.10 18.89
N ASP A 234 15.75 -17.69 19.80
CA ASP A 234 16.41 -16.38 19.75
C ASP A 234 17.16 -16.17 18.42
N ILE A 235 17.01 -14.99 17.83
CA ILE A 235 17.47 -14.74 16.47
C ILE A 235 19.00 -14.59 16.39
N ILE A 236 19.64 -14.13 17.47
CA ILE A 236 21.08 -13.84 17.50
C ILE A 236 21.88 -15.04 18.01
N THR A 237 21.43 -15.63 19.11
CA THR A 237 22.10 -16.72 19.83
C THR A 237 21.58 -18.10 19.41
N GLY A 238 20.44 -18.16 18.73
CA GLY A 238 19.87 -19.39 18.21
C GLY A 238 20.73 -20.05 17.13
N SER A 239 20.33 -21.26 16.77
CA SER A 239 21.13 -22.15 15.92
C SER A 239 21.16 -21.71 14.44
N GLN A 240 20.14 -20.97 14.02
CA GLN A 240 19.97 -20.55 12.63
C GLN A 240 20.72 -19.24 12.33
N ASP A 241 21.34 -19.17 11.15
CA ASP A 241 22.02 -17.96 10.69
C ASP A 241 21.19 -17.21 9.64
N PHE A 242 20.74 -16.02 10.01
CA PHE A 242 19.89 -15.18 9.18
C PHE A 242 20.64 -14.06 8.44
N GLY A 243 21.97 -14.07 8.52
CA GLY A 243 22.81 -13.02 7.99
C GLY A 243 23.01 -11.86 8.97
N THR A 244 23.92 -10.95 8.62
CA THR A 244 24.22 -9.76 9.45
C THR A 244 23.26 -8.62 9.19
N ASP A 245 22.50 -8.64 8.10
CA ASP A 245 21.44 -7.66 7.86
C ASP A 245 20.04 -8.26 8.12
N PHE A 246 19.98 -9.52 8.57
CA PHE A 246 18.75 -10.31 8.75
C PHE A 246 17.95 -10.48 7.45
N GLU A 247 18.63 -10.42 6.31
CA GLU A 247 18.05 -10.44 4.97
C GLU A 247 17.32 -11.73 4.63
N LYS A 248 17.63 -12.80 5.37
CA LYS A 248 16.97 -14.09 5.20
C LYS A 248 15.65 -14.20 5.94
N LEU A 249 15.44 -13.38 6.96
CA LEU A 249 14.19 -13.35 7.75
C LEU A 249 13.13 -12.56 7.01
N ILE A 250 13.44 -11.35 6.57
CA ILE A 250 12.43 -10.46 6.01
C ILE A 250 12.25 -10.72 4.52
N THR A 251 11.01 -10.79 4.08
CA THR A 251 10.73 -10.84 2.65
C THR A 251 10.80 -9.45 2.01
N GLU A 252 11.63 -9.29 0.99
CA GLU A 252 11.47 -8.20 0.02
C GLU A 252 10.25 -8.50 -0.86
N ASN A 253 9.08 -7.98 -0.45
CA ASN A 253 7.85 -8.11 -1.22
C ASN A 253 7.68 -6.94 -2.18
N GLY A 254 7.00 -7.17 -3.30
CA GLY A 254 6.71 -6.12 -4.28
C GLY A 254 6.68 -6.67 -5.70
N SER A 255 5.48 -6.76 -6.26
CA SER A 255 5.24 -7.04 -7.68
C SER A 255 5.93 -6.00 -8.57
N SER A 256 6.22 -6.40 -9.82
CA SER A 256 7.02 -5.74 -10.87
C SER A 256 6.53 -4.36 -11.37
N VAL A 257 5.75 -3.63 -10.57
CA VAL A 257 5.24 -2.28 -10.85
C VAL A 257 5.61 -1.37 -9.69
N ALA A 258 6.79 -0.76 -9.78
CA ALA A 258 7.22 0.44 -9.04
C ALA A 258 6.80 0.52 -7.56
N ASN A 259 7.51 -0.20 -6.68
CA ASN A 259 7.84 0.12 -5.27
C ASN A 259 8.27 -1.18 -4.55
N GLN A 260 9.48 -1.67 -4.86
CA GLN A 260 10.06 -2.80 -4.14
C GLN A 260 10.35 -2.35 -2.70
N TRP A 261 9.72 -3.02 -1.71
CA TRP A 261 10.13 -2.90 -0.33
C TRP A 261 11.57 -3.40 -0.24
N LYS A 262 12.49 -2.55 0.24
CA LYS A 262 13.89 -2.94 0.38
C LYS A 262 14.27 -3.11 1.83
N LEU A 263 15.13 -4.06 2.08
CA LEU A 263 15.78 -4.17 3.37
C LEU A 263 16.75 -2.99 3.56
N MET A 264 16.69 -2.35 4.73
CA MET A 264 17.72 -1.45 5.20
C MET A 264 18.94 -2.25 5.63
N LYS A 265 20.11 -1.86 5.14
CA LYS A 265 21.38 -2.44 5.58
C LYS A 265 21.95 -1.66 6.75
N TYR A 266 22.66 -2.37 7.61
CA TYR A 266 23.34 -1.74 8.74
C TYR A 266 24.44 -0.81 8.25
N GLY A 267 24.50 0.39 8.85
CA GLY A 267 25.44 1.45 8.46
C GLY A 267 24.95 2.32 7.30
N GLU A 268 23.83 1.97 6.68
CA GLU A 268 23.17 2.83 5.70
C GLU A 268 22.14 3.74 6.39
N LYS A 269 21.94 4.93 5.82
CA LYS A 269 20.84 5.81 6.21
C LYS A 269 19.57 5.41 5.49
N ALA A 270 18.43 5.61 6.14
CA ALA A 270 17.14 5.46 5.48
C ALA A 270 17.07 6.36 4.23
N SER A 271 16.58 5.78 3.14
CA SER A 271 16.36 6.47 1.89
C SER A 271 15.11 7.35 2.00
N SER A 272 15.22 8.56 1.47
CA SER A 272 14.14 9.55 1.47
C SER A 272 13.17 9.39 0.30
N ASP A 273 13.33 8.35 -0.51
CA ASP A 273 12.60 8.13 -1.77
C ASP A 273 12.00 6.73 -1.88
N ARG A 274 12.08 5.91 -0.81
CA ARG A 274 11.70 4.49 -0.87
C ARG A 274 11.02 4.00 0.41
N TYR A 275 10.22 2.98 0.18
CA TYR A 275 9.64 2.11 1.18
C TYR A 275 10.67 1.06 1.61
N GLN A 276 10.98 1.01 2.91
CA GLN A 276 11.98 0.10 3.44
C GLN A 276 11.49 -0.62 4.68
N TYR A 277 12.05 -1.81 4.92
CA TYR A 277 11.97 -2.49 6.20
C TYR A 277 13.35 -2.52 6.86
N ALA A 278 13.39 -2.28 8.16
CA ALA A 278 14.55 -2.53 8.99
C ALA A 278 14.17 -3.58 10.04
N PHE A 279 15.08 -4.48 10.36
CA PHE A 279 14.89 -5.43 11.46
C PHE A 279 16.14 -5.50 12.29
N GLY A 280 15.99 -5.56 13.60
CA GLY A 280 17.11 -5.76 14.50
C GLY A 280 16.74 -5.78 15.96
N LEU A 281 17.75 -6.04 16.78
CA LEU A 281 17.64 -5.94 18.21
C LEU A 281 17.60 -4.45 18.61
N ILE A 282 16.68 -4.10 19.52
CA ILE A 282 16.45 -2.73 19.96
C ILE A 282 17.59 -2.32 20.89
N GLY A 283 18.56 -1.58 20.35
CA GLY A 283 19.73 -1.10 21.07
C GLY A 283 19.43 0.09 21.98
N LYS A 284 18.57 1.00 21.50
CA LYS A 284 18.21 2.23 22.22
C LYS A 284 16.88 2.78 21.75
N VAL A 285 16.06 3.20 22.70
CA VAL A 285 14.86 4.01 22.45
C VAL A 285 15.17 5.45 22.85
N GLY A 286 15.27 6.33 21.85
CA GLY A 286 15.44 7.78 22.03
C GLY A 286 14.09 8.48 22.16
N SER A 287 14.11 9.81 22.32
CA SER A 287 12.86 10.59 22.39
C SER A 287 12.08 10.59 21.07
N ASN A 288 12.78 10.60 19.94
CA ASN A 288 12.24 10.61 18.58
C ASN A 288 13.07 9.71 17.64
N SER A 289 13.77 8.71 18.18
CA SER A 289 14.52 7.77 17.35
C SER A 289 14.56 6.38 17.98
N LEU A 290 14.70 5.38 17.13
CA LEU A 290 14.93 3.99 17.53
C LEU A 290 16.24 3.52 16.87
N THR A 291 17.11 2.91 17.67
CA THR A 291 18.36 2.33 17.18
C THR A 291 18.24 0.82 17.16
N LEU A 292 18.48 0.22 16.00
CA LEU A 292 18.55 -1.22 15.80
C LEU A 292 20.01 -1.65 15.66
N ILE A 293 20.37 -2.75 16.31
CA ILE A 293 21.69 -3.38 16.25
C ILE A 293 21.53 -4.76 15.62
N ASN A 294 22.50 -5.15 14.79
CA ASN A 294 22.49 -6.45 14.16
C ASN A 294 23.13 -7.55 15.01
N LYS A 295 23.20 -8.75 14.42
CA LYS A 295 23.83 -9.93 15.02
C LYS A 295 25.29 -9.73 15.44
N SER A 296 26.01 -8.75 14.86
CA SER A 296 27.37 -8.45 15.33
C SER A 296 27.41 -7.84 16.72
N GLY A 297 26.30 -7.26 17.20
CA GLY A 297 26.24 -6.57 18.48
C GLY A 297 27.01 -5.24 18.52
N SER A 298 27.61 -4.80 17.40
CA SER A 298 28.40 -3.58 17.35
C SER A 298 27.53 -2.33 17.27
N THR A 299 27.80 -1.35 18.14
CA THR A 299 27.13 -0.04 18.06
C THR A 299 27.66 0.87 16.95
N ASP A 300 28.74 0.47 16.27
CA ASP A 300 29.35 1.26 15.19
C ASP A 300 28.61 1.05 13.85
N ASN A 301 27.86 -0.05 13.73
CA ASN A 301 27.12 -0.41 12.54
C ASN A 301 25.65 -0.65 12.87
N VAL A 302 24.91 0.44 13.08
CA VAL A 302 23.50 0.44 13.50
C VAL A 302 22.59 0.98 12.42
N ILE A 303 21.29 0.71 12.56
CA ILE A 303 20.24 1.43 11.84
C ILE A 303 19.61 2.41 12.85
N GLU A 304 19.61 3.69 12.52
CA GLU A 304 18.85 4.70 13.24
C GLU A 304 17.65 5.12 12.40
N VAL A 305 16.45 5.03 12.98
CA VAL A 305 15.20 5.44 12.36
C VAL A 305 14.55 6.54 13.19
N ASP A 306 14.05 7.57 12.52
CA ASP A 306 13.29 8.62 13.17
C ASP A 306 11.91 8.09 13.56
N THR A 307 11.50 8.33 14.81
CA THR A 307 10.17 7.99 15.31
C THR A 307 9.39 9.27 15.59
N LYS A 308 8.08 9.21 15.36
CA LYS A 308 7.14 10.27 15.73
C LYS A 308 6.21 9.76 16.83
N LYS A 309 5.57 10.68 17.55
CA LYS A 309 4.61 10.32 18.61
C LYS A 309 3.42 9.50 18.08
N ASP A 310 3.06 9.71 16.82
CA ASP A 310 1.98 9.03 16.12
C ASP A 310 2.44 7.82 15.29
N THR A 311 3.73 7.43 15.37
CA THR A 311 4.19 6.14 14.84
C THR A 311 3.38 5.01 15.49
N ILE A 312 2.86 4.12 14.66
CA ILE A 312 2.02 3.01 15.12
C ILE A 312 2.94 1.91 15.64
N VAL A 313 2.63 1.38 16.82
CA VAL A 313 3.41 0.31 17.44
C VAL A 313 2.49 -0.87 17.73
N TYR A 314 2.97 -2.05 17.41
CA TYR A 314 2.41 -3.33 17.82
C TYR A 314 3.43 -4.04 18.69
N THR A 315 3.00 -4.71 19.74
CA THR A 315 3.83 -5.60 20.54
C THR A 315 3.42 -7.04 20.26
N CYS A 316 4.39 -7.95 20.35
CA CYS A 316 4.22 -9.38 20.18
C CYS A 316 5.02 -10.08 21.28
N ASP A 317 4.33 -10.67 22.26
CA ASP A 317 4.97 -11.45 23.32
C ASP A 317 5.24 -12.87 22.82
N VAL A 318 6.49 -13.11 22.42
CA VAL A 318 6.91 -14.38 21.81
C VAL A 318 6.82 -15.54 22.81
N SER A 319 7.05 -15.27 24.10
CA SER A 319 6.95 -16.28 25.16
C SER A 319 5.51 -16.75 25.41
N ASN A 320 4.52 -15.88 25.16
CA ASN A 320 3.10 -16.15 25.38
C ASN A 320 2.34 -16.46 24.09
N LYS A 321 2.89 -17.38 23.27
CA LYS A 321 2.29 -17.81 21.99
C LYS A 321 2.07 -16.65 21.01
N ASN A 322 2.98 -15.68 21.02
CA ASN A 322 2.91 -14.50 20.16
C ASN A 322 1.67 -13.62 20.43
N GLU A 323 1.26 -13.43 21.69
CA GLU A 323 0.13 -12.53 21.99
C GLU A 323 0.42 -11.11 21.47
N VAL A 324 -0.49 -10.58 20.64
CA VAL A 324 -0.31 -9.28 19.97
C VAL A 324 -1.21 -8.16 20.49
N GLU A 325 -0.63 -6.99 20.71
CA GLU A 325 -1.34 -5.78 21.16
C GLU A 325 -0.93 -4.52 20.40
N ILE A 326 -1.73 -3.45 20.53
CA ILE A 326 -1.41 -2.12 20.01
C ILE A 326 -0.82 -1.30 21.15
N ALA A 327 0.33 -0.70 20.90
CA ALA A 327 1.09 0.10 21.85
C ALA A 327 1.43 1.48 21.28
N SER A 328 2.23 2.24 22.03
CA SER A 328 2.84 3.49 21.56
C SER A 328 4.37 3.42 21.60
N VAL A 329 5.03 4.36 20.92
CA VAL A 329 6.50 4.47 20.95
C VAL A 329 7.03 4.63 22.38
N GLY A 330 6.26 5.26 23.26
CA GLY A 330 6.65 5.46 24.67
C GLY A 330 6.59 4.18 25.51
N ASP A 331 5.89 3.15 25.03
CA ASP A 331 5.75 1.86 25.72
C ASP A 331 6.86 0.88 25.30
N ILE A 332 7.60 1.18 24.24
CA ILE A 332 8.73 0.35 23.81
C ILE A 332 9.81 0.37 24.88
N THR A 333 9.97 -0.75 25.56
CA THR A 333 11.07 -0.98 26.50
C THR A 333 12.07 -1.95 25.89
N SER A 334 13.36 -1.71 26.10
CA SER A 334 14.42 -2.66 25.78
C SER A 334 15.57 -2.41 26.74
N THR A 335 16.09 -3.47 27.35
CA THR A 335 17.07 -3.37 28.43
C THR A 335 18.36 -4.04 28.02
N ILE A 336 19.25 -3.32 27.32
CA ILE A 336 20.63 -3.77 27.16
C ILE A 336 21.49 -3.02 28.18
N PRO A 337 21.94 -3.69 29.26
CA PRO A 337 22.76 -3.05 30.27
C PRO A 337 24.08 -2.57 29.66
N LYS A 338 24.54 -1.38 30.03
CA LYS A 338 25.86 -0.89 29.55
C LYS A 338 27.03 -1.84 29.87
N SER A 339 26.88 -2.68 30.90
CA SER A 339 27.86 -3.69 31.28
C SER A 339 27.99 -4.86 30.32
N THR A 340 27.06 -5.04 29.37
CA THR A 340 27.14 -6.11 28.36
C THR A 340 28.00 -5.72 27.17
N PHE A 341 28.38 -4.45 27.04
CA PHE A 341 29.26 -3.98 25.98
C PHE A 341 30.72 -4.12 26.42
N ASP A 342 31.53 -4.68 25.53
CA ASP A 342 32.98 -4.72 25.70
C ASP A 342 33.62 -3.34 25.41
N LYS A 343 34.95 -3.28 25.51
CA LYS A 343 35.74 -2.07 25.25
C LYS A 343 35.65 -1.55 23.81
N ASP A 344 35.20 -2.40 22.88
CA ASP A 344 35.07 -2.13 21.45
C ASP A 344 33.59 -1.89 21.08
N ASN A 345 32.74 -1.60 22.10
CA ASN A 345 31.29 -1.38 21.99
C ASN A 345 30.53 -2.50 21.28
N THR A 346 30.98 -3.74 21.47
CA THR A 346 30.31 -4.94 20.97
C THR A 346 29.63 -5.65 22.11
N ILE A 347 28.39 -6.10 21.89
CA ILE A 347 27.60 -6.82 22.87
C ILE A 347 28.13 -8.25 23.07
N ASP A 348 28.34 -8.64 24.32
CA ASP A 348 28.55 -10.02 24.73
C ASP A 348 27.21 -10.70 25.06
N PHE A 349 26.69 -11.44 24.07
CA PHE A 349 25.44 -12.18 24.15
C PHE A 349 25.50 -13.43 25.05
N THR A 350 26.63 -13.72 25.71
CA THR A 350 26.73 -14.87 26.62
C THR A 350 26.16 -14.61 28.02
N ASN A 351 25.77 -13.36 28.32
CA ASN A 351 25.16 -12.98 29.59
C ASN A 351 23.63 -13.06 29.52
N ASP A 352 22.99 -13.51 30.61
CA ASP A 352 21.53 -13.54 30.73
C ASP A 352 20.97 -12.13 30.94
N TYR A 353 20.44 -11.53 29.87
CA TYR A 353 19.63 -10.31 29.95
C TYR A 353 18.56 -10.32 28.85
N SER A 354 17.37 -9.81 29.18
CA SER A 354 16.25 -9.73 28.24
C SER A 354 16.45 -8.55 27.29
N TYR A 355 16.27 -8.80 25.99
CA TYR A 355 16.28 -7.78 24.96
C TYR A 355 15.15 -8.05 23.96
N ASN A 356 14.74 -6.99 23.28
CA ASN A 356 13.62 -7.03 22.35
C ASN A 356 14.11 -6.78 20.93
N TYR A 357 13.38 -7.30 19.95
CA TYR A 357 13.61 -7.03 18.52
C TYR A 357 12.53 -6.10 17.98
N ALA A 358 12.81 -5.43 16.88
CA ALA A 358 11.81 -4.68 16.13
C ALA A 358 11.91 -4.94 14.64
N LEU A 359 10.74 -5.15 14.01
CA LEU A 359 10.53 -4.94 12.59
C LEU A 359 9.96 -3.55 12.39
N VAL A 360 10.63 -2.71 11.63
CA VAL A 360 10.26 -1.31 11.40
C VAL A 360 9.97 -1.10 9.93
N ARG A 361 8.80 -0.52 9.64
CA ARG A 361 8.50 0.03 8.34
C ARG A 361 8.93 1.49 8.27
N VAL A 362 9.81 1.79 7.33
CA VAL A 362 10.36 3.12 7.11
C VAL A 362 9.85 3.70 5.80
N VAL A 363 9.30 4.90 5.86
CA VAL A 363 8.84 5.68 4.71
C VAL A 363 9.49 7.04 4.77
N ASP A 364 10.21 7.41 3.71
CA ASP A 364 10.91 8.69 3.59
C ASP A 364 11.77 9.03 4.82
N GLY A 365 12.44 8.03 5.39
CA GLY A 365 13.31 8.17 6.57
C GLY A 365 12.62 8.08 7.93
N THR A 366 11.28 8.04 7.99
CA THR A 366 10.51 7.98 9.23
C THR A 366 9.90 6.60 9.45
N ALA A 367 9.96 6.10 10.68
CA ALA A 367 9.23 4.91 11.12
C ALA A 367 7.72 5.18 11.13
N THR A 368 6.99 4.46 10.31
CA THR A 368 5.52 4.56 10.20
C THR A 368 4.81 3.50 11.04
N ASP A 369 5.35 2.28 11.01
CA ASP A 369 4.85 1.13 11.76
C ASP A 369 6.05 0.41 12.40
N ILE A 370 5.91 0.00 13.66
CA ILE A 370 6.90 -0.78 14.41
C ILE A 370 6.19 -2.00 14.98
N VAL A 371 6.73 -3.19 14.76
CA VAL A 371 6.34 -4.41 15.48
C VAL A 371 7.50 -4.75 16.42
N VAL A 372 7.26 -4.64 17.72
CA VAL A 372 8.20 -5.00 18.77
C VAL A 372 7.94 -6.44 19.18
N TYR A 373 8.99 -7.25 19.19
CA TYR A 373 8.92 -8.63 19.65
C TYR A 373 9.63 -8.72 20.99
N GLU A 374 8.87 -9.12 21.99
CA GLU A 374 9.27 -9.14 23.38
C GLU A 374 9.53 -10.58 23.84
N ASN A 375 10.36 -10.74 24.86
CA ASN A 375 10.51 -12.00 25.62
C ASN A 375 11.02 -13.20 24.78
N TYR A 376 11.92 -12.99 23.82
CA TYR A 376 12.57 -14.07 23.06
C TYR A 376 13.47 -14.99 23.91
N ASN A 377 13.95 -14.49 25.04
CA ASN A 377 14.94 -15.15 25.92
C ASN A 377 14.42 -15.40 27.35
N ASP A 378 13.12 -15.21 27.59
CA ASP A 378 12.53 -15.27 28.93
C ASP A 378 12.02 -16.68 29.33
#